data_AF-A0AAW6UMD2-F1
#
_entry.id   AF-A0AAW6UMD2-F1
#
_cell.length_a   1.000
_cell.length_b   1.000
_cell.length_c   1.000
_cell.angle_alpha   90.00
_cell.angle_beta   90.00
_cell.angle_gamma   90.00
#
_symmetry.space_group_name_H-M   'P 1'
#
loop_
_entity.id
_entity.type
_entity.pdbx_description
1 polymer ?
#
loop_
_entity_poly.entity_id
_entity_poly.type
_entity_poly.pdbx_seq_one_letter_code
_entity_poly.pdbx_strand_id
1 'polypeptide(L)'
;MRCIWLLPDRTQTGCIKALEGGIIHNLHEHIDLSALPPELILGIPEELFRTKLELNFLFGQFTILNSGERIFCISAPAGRDISGRIVSISNLQILGEKEEPTLNFSVPSNISNEDREIIREIFTSQNEDYLKKLAPIKKMLNAVMLEKKSRSFSSETLISSSNKPEWMPQKKKHIRMV
;
A
#
# COMPACT_ATOMS: atom_id res chain seq x y z
N MET A 1 17.08 -2.01 2.54
CA MET A 1 15.62 -1.92 2.40
C MET A 1 15.04 -3.13 3.07
N ARG A 2 14.17 -2.92 4.05
CA ARG A 2 13.40 -4.00 4.66
C ARG A 2 12.08 -4.15 3.93
N CYS A 3 11.73 -5.36 3.50
CA CYS A 3 10.50 -5.67 2.80
C CYS A 3 9.66 -6.62 3.64
N ILE A 4 8.46 -6.20 4.00
CA ILE A 4 7.58 -6.91 4.91
C ILE A 4 6.25 -7.12 4.19
N TRP A 5 5.81 -8.36 4.08
CA TRP A 5 4.48 -8.67 3.55
C TRP A 5 3.46 -8.67 4.69
N LEU A 6 2.46 -7.81 4.60
CA LEU A 6 1.31 -7.80 5.50
C LEU A 6 0.24 -8.71 4.91
N LEU A 7 0.00 -9.83 5.59
CA LEU A 7 -0.90 -10.88 5.14
C LEU A 7 -2.35 -10.56 5.55
N PRO A 8 -3.34 -10.92 4.72
CA PRO A 8 -4.74 -10.65 4.99
C PRO A 8 -5.28 -11.44 6.19
N ASP A 9 -6.00 -10.77 7.08
CA ASP A 9 -6.67 -11.39 8.24
C ASP A 9 -8.04 -11.97 7.85
N ARG A 10 -8.04 -13.08 7.09
CA ARG A 10 -9.29 -13.74 6.66
C ARG A 10 -10.11 -14.32 7.81
N THR A 11 -9.48 -14.59 8.95
CA THR A 11 -10.11 -15.20 10.13
C THR A 11 -10.54 -14.18 11.19
N GLN A 12 -10.38 -12.88 10.93
CA GLN A 12 -10.73 -11.80 11.86
C GLN A 12 -10.08 -11.95 13.25
N THR A 13 -8.81 -12.32 13.27
CA THR A 13 -8.02 -12.37 14.51
C THR A 13 -7.82 -10.98 15.13
N GLY A 14 -8.01 -9.91 14.35
CA GLY A 14 -7.73 -8.54 14.78
C GLY A 14 -6.23 -8.20 14.78
N CYS A 15 -5.38 -9.13 14.31
CA CYS A 15 -3.94 -8.95 14.23
C CYS A 15 -3.47 -9.03 12.78
N ILE A 16 -2.77 -8.00 12.31
CA ILE A 16 -2.10 -8.03 11.01
C ILE A 16 -0.87 -8.92 11.15
N LYS A 17 -0.82 -10.02 10.38
CA LYS A 17 0.35 -10.88 10.28
C LYS A 17 1.35 -10.26 9.32
N ALA A 18 2.60 -10.17 9.76
CA ALA A 18 3.70 -9.64 8.98
C ALA A 18 4.71 -10.75 8.70
N LEU A 19 5.14 -10.85 7.45
CA LEU A 19 6.10 -11.82 6.97
C LEU A 19 7.36 -11.10 6.48
N GLU A 20 8.47 -11.36 7.17
CA GLU A 20 9.79 -10.81 6.85
C GLU A 20 10.81 -11.96 6.90
N GLY A 21 11.65 -12.10 5.87
CA GLY A 21 12.69 -13.15 5.84
C GLY A 21 12.19 -14.60 5.96
N GLY A 22 10.92 -14.87 5.60
CA GLY A 22 10.30 -16.20 5.73
C GLY A 22 9.70 -16.50 7.11
N ILE A 23 9.71 -15.54 8.03
CA ILE A 23 9.17 -15.67 9.38
C ILE A 23 7.90 -14.82 9.50
N ILE A 24 6.83 -15.42 10.02
CA ILE A 24 5.55 -14.76 10.29
C ILE A 24 5.49 -14.34 11.76
N HIS A 25 5.16 -13.07 12.01
CA HIS A 25 4.98 -12.47 13.33
C HIS A 25 3.74 -11.55 13.33
N ASN A 26 3.34 -11.03 14.49
CA ASN A 26 2.34 -9.97 14.50
C ASN A 26 3.03 -8.63 14.20
N LEU A 27 2.42 -7.82 13.34
CA LEU A 27 3.01 -6.55 12.88
C LEU A 27 3.43 -5.62 14.04
N HIS A 28 2.62 -5.54 15.09
CA HIS A 28 2.89 -4.67 16.26
C HIS A 28 4.11 -5.12 17.08
N GLU A 29 4.59 -6.34 16.90
CA GLU A 29 5.81 -6.85 17.55
C GLU A 29 7.08 -6.37 16.81
N HIS A 30 6.95 -5.92 15.56
CA HIS A 30 8.06 -5.56 14.68
C HIS A 30 8.12 -4.08 14.29
N ILE A 31 6.99 -3.37 14.36
CA ILE A 31 6.89 -1.95 14.03
C ILE A 31 6.12 -1.25 15.14
N ASP A 32 6.72 -0.18 15.67
CA ASP A 32 6.01 0.74 16.54
C ASP A 32 4.98 1.52 15.72
N LEU A 33 3.73 1.04 15.74
CA LEU A 33 2.62 1.65 15.02
C LEU A 33 2.32 3.07 15.53
N SER A 34 2.74 3.43 16.76
CA SER A 34 2.55 4.78 17.30
C SER A 34 3.48 5.82 16.67
N ALA A 35 4.59 5.37 16.08
CA ALA A 35 5.54 6.23 15.37
C ALA A 35 5.09 6.55 13.93
N LEU A 36 4.11 5.81 13.40
CA LEU A 36 3.61 5.99 12.05
C LEU A 36 2.66 7.20 11.99
N PRO A 37 2.75 8.05 10.94
CA PRO A 37 1.82 9.14 10.75
C PRO A 37 0.38 8.62 10.65
N PRO A 38 -0.59 9.35 11.21
CA PRO A 38 -1.99 8.92 11.23
C PRO A 38 -2.61 8.80 9.82
N GLU A 39 -1.99 9.40 8.81
CA GLU A 39 -2.36 9.29 7.38
C GLU A 39 -1.92 7.97 6.74
N LEU A 40 -0.93 7.27 7.33
CA LEU A 40 -0.43 6.00 6.79
C LEU A 40 -1.42 4.89 7.11
N ILE A 41 -1.96 4.25 6.06
CA ILE A 41 -2.91 3.17 6.16
C ILE A 41 -2.19 1.90 5.67
N LEU A 42 -2.08 0.91 6.55
CA LEU A 42 -1.45 -0.37 6.25
C LEU A 42 -2.44 -1.32 5.55
N GLY A 43 -2.99 -0.84 4.43
CA GLY A 43 -4.06 -1.49 3.68
C GLY A 43 -4.75 -0.53 2.72
N ILE A 44 -5.96 -0.86 2.31
CA ILE A 44 -6.78 -0.02 1.43
C ILE A 44 -7.85 0.70 2.25
N PRO A 45 -7.96 2.05 2.15
CA PRO A 45 -9.03 2.81 2.77
C PRO A 45 -10.42 2.33 2.30
N GLU A 46 -11.38 2.24 3.23
CA GLU A 46 -12.73 1.73 2.92
C GLU A 46 -13.42 2.50 1.78
N GLU A 47 -13.20 3.82 1.72
CA GLU A 47 -13.76 4.67 0.66
C GLU A 47 -13.28 4.28 -0.75
N LEU A 48 -12.08 3.71 -0.88
CA LEU A 48 -11.59 3.24 -2.17
C LEU A 48 -12.32 1.98 -2.62
N PHE A 49 -12.69 1.08 -1.71
CA PHE A 49 -13.55 -0.05 -2.05
C PHE A 49 -14.95 0.37 -2.49
N ARG A 50 -15.46 1.49 -1.97
CA ARG A 50 -16.78 2.02 -2.37
C ARG A 50 -16.74 2.74 -3.72
N THR A 51 -15.60 3.30 -4.10
CA THR A 51 -15.46 4.10 -5.33
C THR A 51 -14.85 3.32 -6.50
N LYS A 52 -14.07 2.27 -6.25
CA LYS A 52 -13.54 1.34 -7.26
C LYS A 52 -14.49 0.14 -7.36
N LEU A 53 -15.27 0.07 -8.43
CA LEU A 53 -16.22 -1.02 -8.68
C LEU A 53 -15.51 -2.36 -8.91
N GLU A 54 -14.28 -2.33 -9.42
CA GLU A 54 -13.46 -3.51 -9.69
C GLU A 54 -12.45 -3.71 -8.56
N LEU A 55 -12.37 -4.93 -8.00
CA LEU A 55 -11.39 -5.30 -6.96
C LEU A 55 -9.99 -5.61 -7.53
N ASN A 56 -9.67 -5.05 -8.69
CA ASN A 56 -8.46 -5.31 -9.43
C ASN A 56 -7.60 -4.05 -9.55
N PHE A 57 -7.18 -3.49 -8.41
CA PHE A 57 -6.37 -2.27 -8.37
C PHE A 57 -5.27 -2.35 -7.30
N LEU A 58 -4.30 -1.45 -7.42
CA LEU A 58 -3.24 -1.25 -6.46
C LEU A 58 -3.40 0.12 -5.81
N PHE A 59 -3.12 0.18 -4.51
CA PHE A 59 -3.10 1.42 -3.74
C PHE A 59 -1.71 1.59 -3.12
N GLY A 60 -1.05 2.70 -3.42
CA GLY A 60 0.25 3.05 -2.88
C GLY A 60 0.16 4.21 -1.91
N GLN A 61 0.93 4.14 -0.83
CA GLN A 61 1.20 5.25 0.07
C GLN A 61 2.69 5.36 0.35
N PHE A 62 3.13 6.58 0.58
CA PHE A 62 4.51 6.87 0.94
C PHE A 62 4.52 7.87 2.09
N THR A 63 5.40 7.68 3.06
CA THR A 63 5.58 8.64 4.14
C THR A 63 7.02 8.75 4.64
N ILE A 64 7.35 9.89 5.24
CA ILE A 64 8.64 10.18 5.88
C ILE A 64 8.38 10.42 7.37
N LEU A 65 8.78 9.46 8.20
CA LEU A 65 8.66 9.50 9.65
C LEU A 65 9.45 10.67 10.25
N ASN A 66 9.09 11.05 11.49
CA ASN A 66 9.84 12.05 12.26
C ASN A 66 11.30 11.66 12.50
N SER A 67 11.62 10.37 12.55
CA SER A 67 12.98 9.83 12.59
C SER A 67 13.77 10.08 11.29
N GLY A 68 13.10 10.45 10.20
CA GLY A 68 13.67 10.54 8.86
C GLY A 68 13.54 9.25 8.05
N GLU A 69 13.08 8.15 8.67
CA GLU A 69 12.83 6.90 7.95
C GLU A 69 11.73 7.07 6.91
N ARG A 70 11.95 6.48 5.74
CA ARG A 70 11.05 6.56 4.60
C ARG A 70 10.30 5.24 4.48
N ILE A 71 8.98 5.30 4.46
CA ILE A 71 8.11 4.13 4.40
C ILE A 71 7.29 4.19 3.12
N PHE A 72 7.29 3.10 2.37
CA PHE A 72 6.40 2.88 1.24
C PHE A 72 5.53 1.67 1.50
N CYS A 73 4.24 1.79 1.25
CA CYS A 73 3.29 0.68 1.36
C CYS A 73 2.51 0.58 0.06
N ILE A 74 2.43 -0.62 -0.50
CA ILE A 74 1.56 -0.92 -1.64
C ILE A 74 0.60 -2.03 -1.24
N SER A 75 -0.68 -1.83 -1.51
CA SER A 75 -1.76 -2.71 -1.07
C SER A 75 -2.64 -3.12 -2.24
N ALA A 76 -3.18 -4.33 -2.17
CA ALA A 76 -4.16 -4.84 -3.12
C ALA A 76 -5.30 -5.59 -2.40
N PRO A 77 -6.51 -5.64 -2.98
CA PRO A 77 -7.56 -6.53 -2.51
C PRO A 77 -7.10 -8.00 -2.58
N ALA A 78 -7.39 -8.78 -1.54
CA ALA A 78 -6.87 -10.14 -1.35
C ALA A 78 -7.97 -11.15 -0.96
N GLY A 79 -9.18 -10.94 -1.49
CA GLY A 79 -10.35 -11.76 -1.19
C GLY A 79 -11.20 -11.18 -0.06
N ARG A 80 -11.88 -12.06 0.68
CA ARG A 80 -12.80 -11.69 1.76
C ARG A 80 -12.50 -12.48 3.04
N ASP A 81 -12.77 -11.87 4.18
CA ASP A 81 -12.76 -12.55 5.47
C ASP A 81 -14.04 -13.40 5.68
N ILE A 82 -14.07 -14.15 6.79
CA ILE A 82 -15.21 -15.00 7.20
C ILE A 82 -16.55 -14.25 7.33
N SER A 83 -16.56 -12.92 7.46
CA SER A 83 -17.78 -12.10 7.49
C SER A 83 -18.15 -11.51 6.13
N GLY A 84 -17.34 -11.79 5.10
CA GLY A 84 -17.51 -11.26 3.76
C GLY A 84 -16.94 -9.87 3.55
N ARG A 85 -16.19 -9.29 4.50
CA ARG A 85 -15.49 -8.00 4.28
C ARG A 85 -14.28 -8.21 3.40
N ILE A 86 -14.00 -7.25 2.52
CA ILE A 86 -12.79 -7.30 1.69
C ILE A 86 -11.57 -7.12 2.57
N VAL A 87 -10.59 -8.00 2.41
CA VAL A 87 -9.28 -7.90 3.07
C VAL A 87 -8.23 -7.50 2.04
N SER A 88 -7.14 -6.90 2.50
CA SER A 88 -6.02 -6.51 1.64
C SER A 88 -4.75 -7.26 2.01
N ILE A 89 -3.91 -7.48 1.01
CA ILE A 89 -2.51 -7.87 1.18
C ILE A 89 -1.64 -6.66 0.82
N SER A 90 -0.56 -6.45 1.57
CA SER A 90 0.30 -5.29 1.38
C SER A 90 1.78 -5.65 1.40
N ASN A 91 2.59 -4.95 0.62
CA ASN A 91 4.03 -4.95 0.74
C ASN A 91 4.48 -3.61 1.36
N LEU A 92 5.01 -3.69 2.57
CA LEU A 92 5.55 -2.57 3.32
C LEU A 92 7.07 -2.56 3.18
N GLN A 93 7.62 -1.42 2.76
CA GLN A 93 9.05 -1.21 2.56
C GLN A 93 9.52 -0.10 3.48
N ILE A 94 10.48 -0.43 4.35
CA ILE A 94 11.21 0.55 5.15
C ILE A 94 12.54 0.81 4.45
N LEU A 95 12.73 2.05 4.05
CA LEU A 95 13.79 2.50 3.15
C LEU A 95 14.86 3.25 3.94
N GLY A 96 16.12 2.92 3.65
CA GLY A 96 17.26 3.72 4.09
C GLY A 96 17.37 5.05 3.36
N GLU A 97 18.32 5.88 3.78
CA GLU A 97 18.50 7.28 3.35
C GLU A 97 18.55 7.48 1.82
N LYS A 98 19.10 6.50 1.08
CA LYS A 98 19.28 6.56 -0.38
C LYS A 98 18.50 5.50 -1.14
N GLU A 99 17.64 4.75 -0.45
CA GLU A 99 16.89 3.67 -1.08
C GLU A 99 15.62 4.21 -1.73
N GLU A 100 15.25 3.61 -2.85
CA GLU A 100 14.00 3.90 -3.55
C GLU A 100 13.03 2.74 -3.39
N PRO A 101 11.70 3.01 -3.35
CA PRO A 101 10.70 1.97 -3.38
C PRO A 101 10.88 1.04 -4.57
N THR A 102 10.90 -0.27 -4.34
CA THR A 102 10.86 -1.26 -5.42
C THR A 102 9.42 -1.57 -5.81
N LEU A 103 9.15 -1.60 -7.12
CA LEU A 103 7.92 -2.13 -7.70
C LEU A 103 8.13 -3.53 -8.32
N ASN A 104 9.32 -4.10 -8.11
CA ASN A 104 9.66 -5.47 -8.48
C ASN A 104 9.54 -6.36 -7.25
N PHE A 105 8.49 -7.17 -7.21
CA PHE A 105 8.15 -8.01 -6.08
C PHE A 105 8.51 -9.47 -6.35
N SER A 106 8.94 -10.16 -5.30
CA SER A 106 9.09 -11.61 -5.32
C SER A 106 8.06 -12.24 -4.39
N VAL A 107 7.62 -13.43 -4.77
CA VAL A 107 6.70 -14.23 -3.95
C VAL A 107 7.48 -14.81 -2.78
N PRO A 108 7.12 -14.53 -1.53
CA PRO A 108 7.89 -14.99 -0.39
C PRO A 108 7.70 -16.49 -0.15
N SER A 109 8.65 -17.09 0.58
CA SER A 109 8.54 -18.45 1.11
C SER A 109 7.66 -18.46 2.37
N ASN A 110 7.21 -19.65 2.78
CA ASN A 110 6.46 -19.86 4.03
C ASN A 110 5.15 -19.06 4.14
N ILE A 111 4.38 -19.01 3.05
CA ILE A 111 3.02 -18.46 2.98
C ILE A 111 2.03 -19.50 2.51
N SER A 112 0.74 -19.25 2.77
CA SER A 112 -0.34 -20.06 2.25
C SER A 112 -0.33 -20.10 0.72
N ASN A 113 -0.84 -21.18 0.12
CA ASN A 113 -0.96 -21.26 -1.34
C ASN A 113 -1.91 -20.18 -1.89
N GLU A 114 -2.95 -19.83 -1.14
CA GLU A 114 -3.89 -18.76 -1.52
C GLU A 114 -3.16 -17.41 -1.63
N ASP A 115 -2.41 -17.02 -0.60
CA ASP A 115 -1.65 -15.75 -0.62
C ASP A 115 -0.55 -15.77 -1.68
N ARG A 116 0.04 -16.95 -1.94
CA ARG A 116 1.06 -17.14 -2.98
C ARG A 116 0.52 -16.80 -4.36
N GLU A 117 -0.65 -17.35 -4.71
CA GLU A 117 -1.26 -17.08 -6.01
C GLU A 117 -1.71 -15.62 -6.12
N ILE A 118 -2.27 -15.04 -5.05
CA ILE A 118 -2.65 -13.62 -5.02
C ILE A 118 -1.42 -12.72 -5.26
N ILE A 119 -0.32 -12.93 -4.54
CA ILE A 119 0.91 -12.15 -4.74
C ILE A 119 1.41 -12.33 -6.18
N ARG A 120 1.41 -13.57 -6.68
CA ARG A 120 1.88 -13.87 -8.03
C ARG A 120 1.06 -13.12 -9.08
N GLU A 121 -0.26 -13.24 -9.01
CA GLU A 121 -1.18 -12.65 -9.97
C GLU A 121 -1.17 -11.13 -9.91
N ILE A 122 -1.20 -10.54 -8.71
CA ILE A 122 -1.40 -9.11 -8.54
C ILE A 122 -0.09 -8.32 -8.61
N PHE A 123 1.00 -8.83 -8.02
CA PHE A 123 2.25 -8.08 -7.84
C PHE A 123 3.39 -8.54 -8.74
N THR A 124 3.34 -9.77 -9.27
CA THR A 124 4.45 -10.29 -10.10
C THR A 124 4.10 -10.47 -11.57
N SER A 125 2.81 -10.39 -11.93
CA SER A 125 2.42 -10.45 -13.35
C SER A 125 2.97 -9.22 -14.07
N GLN A 126 3.83 -9.41 -15.07
CA GLN A 126 4.39 -8.30 -15.87
C GLN A 126 3.54 -8.02 -17.12
N ASN A 127 2.22 -8.20 -17.02
CA ASN A 127 1.31 -7.98 -18.14
C ASN A 127 0.93 -6.49 -18.28
N GLU A 128 0.32 -6.11 -19.40
CA GLU A 128 -0.10 -4.72 -19.64
C GLU A 128 -1.09 -4.20 -18.57
N ASP A 129 -1.93 -5.08 -18.04
CA ASP A 129 -2.90 -4.75 -17.00
C ASP A 129 -2.20 -4.33 -15.70
N TYR A 130 -1.17 -5.06 -15.29
CA TYR A 130 -0.33 -4.71 -14.13
C TYR A 130 0.36 -3.35 -14.32
N LEU A 131 0.91 -3.08 -15.51
CA LEU A 131 1.53 -1.79 -15.80
C LEU A 131 0.54 -0.62 -15.68
N LYS A 132 -0.73 -0.82 -16.07
CA LYS A 132 -1.80 0.17 -15.89
C LYS A 132 -2.10 0.40 -14.41
N LYS A 133 -2.17 -0.65 -13.59
CA LYS A 133 -2.39 -0.54 -12.13
C LYS A 133 -1.27 0.21 -11.41
N LEU A 134 -0.03 0.11 -11.91
CA LEU A 134 1.11 0.83 -11.35
C LEU A 134 1.17 2.31 -11.72
N ALA A 135 0.43 2.77 -12.74
CA ALA A 135 0.54 4.14 -13.23
C ALA A 135 0.25 5.21 -12.13
N PRO A 136 -0.81 5.08 -11.30
CA PRO A 136 -1.04 6.00 -10.18
C PRO A 136 0.10 6.00 -9.15
N ILE A 137 0.69 4.83 -8.90
CA ILE A 137 1.79 4.67 -7.93
C ILE A 137 3.07 5.31 -8.46
N LYS A 138 3.41 5.08 -9.74
CA LYS A 138 4.57 5.74 -10.38
C LYS A 138 4.42 7.26 -10.36
N LYS A 139 3.21 7.77 -10.61
CA LYS A 139 2.92 9.21 -10.50
C LYS A 139 3.15 9.73 -9.08
N MET A 140 2.68 8.99 -8.06
CA MET A 140 2.93 9.33 -6.65
C MET A 140 4.43 9.34 -6.32
N LEU A 141 5.18 8.31 -6.73
CA LEU A 141 6.61 8.22 -6.48
C LEU A 141 7.40 9.35 -7.15
N ASN A 142 7.03 9.73 -8.38
CA ASN A 142 7.63 10.90 -9.02
C ASN A 142 7.40 12.19 -8.22
N ALA A 143 6.22 12.33 -7.60
CA ALA A 143 5.94 13.49 -6.78
C ALA A 143 6.72 13.52 -5.46
N VAL A 144 6.92 12.36 -4.83
CA VAL A 144 7.81 12.22 -3.66
C VAL A 144 9.20 12.81 -3.95
N MET A 145 9.70 12.63 -5.17
CA MET A 145 11.01 13.16 -5.59
C MET A 145 11.01 14.67 -5.84
N LEU A 146 9.87 15.25 -6.21
CA LEU A 146 9.74 16.65 -6.58
C LEU A 146 9.37 17.55 -5.39
N GLU A 147 8.61 17.00 -4.42
CA GLU A 147 7.90 17.77 -3.40
C GLU A 147 8.59 17.67 -2.06
N LYS A 148 9.50 18.62 -1.80
CA LYS A 148 10.42 18.57 -0.66
C LYS A 148 9.78 18.87 0.71
N LYS A 149 8.57 19.43 0.72
CA LYS A 149 7.91 19.86 1.97
C LYS A 149 6.93 18.82 2.50
N SER A 150 6.36 18.01 1.61
CA SER A 150 5.36 17.04 1.99
C SER A 150 6.01 15.77 2.52
N ARG A 151 5.41 15.20 3.56
CA ARG A 151 5.88 14.02 4.26
C ARG A 151 4.98 12.82 4.05
N SER A 152 3.80 12.98 3.48
CA SER A 152 2.88 11.88 3.20
C SER A 152 2.22 12.02 1.82
N PHE A 153 2.09 10.90 1.13
CA PHE A 153 1.63 10.80 -0.26
C PHE A 153 0.72 9.59 -0.43
N SER A 154 -0.21 9.68 -1.40
CA SER A 154 -1.09 8.58 -1.80
C SER A 154 -1.22 8.53 -3.32
N SER A 155 -1.34 7.32 -3.87
CA SER A 155 -1.55 7.10 -5.31
C SER A 155 -2.97 7.46 -5.76
N GLU A 156 -3.93 7.47 -4.84
CA GLU A 156 -5.35 7.72 -5.10
C GLU A 156 -5.87 8.92 -4.30
N THR A 157 -6.96 9.53 -4.78
CA THR A 157 -7.61 10.66 -4.11
C THR A 157 -8.57 10.16 -3.02
N LEU A 158 -8.26 10.44 -1.76
CA LEU A 158 -9.07 10.17 -0.56
C LEU A 158 -9.95 11.36 -0.19
N ILE A 159 -11.28 11.24 -0.35
CA ILE A 159 -12.19 12.39 -0.18
C ILE A 159 -12.70 12.46 1.27
N SER A 160 -12.96 11.30 1.86
CA SER A 160 -13.61 11.14 3.15
C SER A 160 -12.67 10.69 4.28
N SER A 161 -11.44 10.28 3.97
CA SER A 161 -10.44 10.01 5.01
C SER A 161 -10.24 11.22 5.92
N SER A 162 -10.30 11.00 7.24
CA SER A 162 -9.99 12.00 8.26
C SER A 162 -8.51 12.40 8.24
N ASN A 163 -7.64 11.50 7.79
CA ASN A 163 -6.18 11.68 7.76
C ASN A 163 -5.72 11.64 6.31
N LYS A 164 -5.81 12.78 5.63
CA LYS A 164 -5.43 12.92 4.22
C LYS A 164 -3.93 13.14 4.08
N PRO A 165 -3.25 12.42 3.18
CA PRO A 165 -1.84 12.69 2.89
C PRO A 165 -1.62 14.13 2.43
N GLU A 166 -0.48 14.71 2.78
CA GLU A 166 -0.20 16.13 2.58
C GLU A 166 -0.18 16.55 1.09
N TRP A 167 0.33 15.68 0.20
CA TRP A 167 0.54 16.04 -1.22
C TRP A 167 -0.58 15.63 -2.20
N MET A 168 -1.54 14.80 -1.79
CA MET A 168 -2.53 14.12 -2.66
C MET A 168 -2.72 14.60 -4.12
N PRO A 169 -2.76 13.67 -5.11
CA PRO A 169 -3.02 14.01 -6.50
C PRO A 169 -4.31 14.82 -6.68
N GLN A 170 -4.19 16.01 -7.28
CA GLN A 170 -5.35 16.85 -7.59
C GLN A 170 -6.06 16.36 -8.86
N LYS A 171 -7.40 16.32 -8.84
CA LYS A 171 -8.19 16.24 -10.08
C LYS A 171 -8.00 17.56 -10.83
N LYS A 172 -7.47 17.51 -12.06
CA LYS A 172 -7.51 18.67 -12.96
C LYS A 172 -8.95 19.14 -13.06
N LYS A 173 -9.27 20.34 -12.59
CA LYS A 173 -10.54 20.99 -12.94
C LYS A 173 -10.52 21.14 -14.45
N HIS A 174 -11.44 20.49 -15.16
CA HIS A 174 -11.75 20.94 -16.51
C HIS A 174 -12.31 22.35 -16.37
N ILE A 175 -11.46 23.34 -16.66
CA ILE A 175 -11.92 24.69 -16.96
C ILE A 175 -12.75 24.53 -18.24
N ARG A 176 -14.07 24.49 -18.11
CA ARG A 176 -14.95 24.79 -19.24
C ARG A 176 -14.69 26.25 -19.57
N MET A 177 -13.91 26.50 -20.62
CA MET A 177 -13.96 27.80 -21.28
C MET A 177 -15.37 27.92 -21.86
N VAL A 178 -16.10 28.91 -21.34
CA VAL A 178 -17.43 29.32 -21.76
C VAL A 178 -17.35 29.87 -23.19
#